data_AF-R6FJ00-F1
#
_entry.id   AF-R6FJ00-F1
#
_cell.length_a   1.000
_cell.length_b   1.000
_cell.length_c   1.000
_cell.angle_alpha   90.00
_cell.angle_beta   90.00
_cell.angle_gamma   90.00
#
_symmetry.space_group_name_H-M   'P 1'
#
loop_
_entity.id
_entity.type
_entity.pdbx_description
1 polymer ?
#
loop_
_entity_poly.entity_id
_entity_poly.type
_entity_poly.pdbx_seq_one_letter_code
_entity_poly.pdbx_strand_id
1 'polypeptide(L)'
;MRLRLQVAEQLQAEAYRNSIQYQEDTRRRISLLEEQLQSASHQLTDSESRCRQLTDEKQLLAHTLRCLEEEEQRRRLMKQRFSVSDACLLFRKKETTAAPVTEDDWQQLETEADQLLDGFLRKLTTGPVRVSRQELRVSLLIRADFSIKSIAAFLHLTPTAVTSIRRRLSVKFSLPESSPQAWDEFVRSL
;
A
#
# COMPACT_ATOMS: atom_id res chain seq x y z
N MET A 1 42.24 88.76 0.69
CA MET A 1 42.04 87.94 -0.54
C MET A 1 42.46 86.48 -0.34
N ARG A 2 43.64 86.18 0.24
CA ARG A 2 44.10 84.80 0.55
C ARG A 2 43.13 83.92 1.37
N LEU A 3 42.55 84.46 2.45
CA LEU A 3 41.62 83.72 3.32
C LEU A 3 40.36 83.21 2.60
N ARG A 4 39.84 83.96 1.60
CA ARG A 4 38.66 83.54 0.83
C ARG A 4 38.96 82.42 -0.15
N LEU A 5 40.17 82.39 -0.71
CA LEU A 5 40.62 81.33 -1.61
C LEU A 5 40.79 80.00 -0.86
N GLN A 6 41.41 80.08 0.33
CA GLN A 6 41.68 78.92 1.17
C GLN A 6 40.40 78.24 1.70
N VAL A 7 39.37 79.03 2.04
CA VAL A 7 38.06 78.50 2.45
C VAL A 7 37.34 77.82 1.29
N ALA A 8 37.44 78.38 0.07
CA ALA A 8 36.83 77.77 -1.12
C ALA A 8 37.49 76.42 -1.48
N GLU A 9 38.82 76.34 -1.40
CA GLU A 9 39.56 75.08 -1.62
C GLU A 9 39.21 74.01 -0.58
N GLN A 10 39.07 74.39 0.71
CA GLN A 10 38.65 73.46 1.75
C GLN A 10 37.24 72.91 1.51
N LEU A 11 36.27 73.78 1.19
CA LEU A 11 34.90 73.36 0.89
C LEU A 11 34.83 72.43 -0.32
N GLN A 12 35.65 72.68 -1.36
CA GLN A 12 35.69 71.85 -2.55
C GLN A 12 36.34 70.49 -2.28
N ALA A 13 37.40 70.44 -1.47
CA ALA A 13 38.04 69.19 -1.04
C ALA A 13 37.11 68.35 -0.15
N GLU A 14 36.32 68.99 0.70
CA GLU A 14 35.35 68.33 1.59
C GLU A 14 34.15 67.78 0.81
N ALA A 15 33.62 68.55 -0.15
CA ALA A 15 32.58 68.08 -1.07
C ALA A 15 33.07 66.89 -1.93
N TYR A 16 34.32 66.94 -2.41
CA TYR A 16 34.92 65.83 -3.16
C TYR A 16 35.10 64.59 -2.29
N ARG A 17 35.58 64.71 -1.05
CA ARG A 17 35.68 63.59 -0.10
C ARG A 17 34.31 62.97 0.19
N ASN A 18 33.30 63.80 0.46
CA ASN A 18 31.94 63.33 0.72
C ASN A 18 31.36 62.58 -0.49
N SER A 19 31.63 63.06 -1.72
CA SER A 19 31.21 62.39 -2.94
C SER A 19 31.91 61.04 -3.13
N ILE A 20 33.22 60.95 -2.88
CA ILE A 20 33.96 59.68 -2.96
C ILE A 20 33.40 58.68 -1.94
N GLN A 21 33.21 59.11 -0.70
CA GLN A 21 32.70 58.24 0.36
C GLN A 21 31.28 57.74 0.04
N TYR A 22 30.41 58.61 -0.49
CA TYR A 22 29.08 58.21 -0.95
C TYR A 22 29.13 57.21 -2.12
N GLN A 23 30.05 57.41 -3.07
CA GLN A 23 30.26 56.46 -4.17
C GLN A 23 30.76 55.10 -3.67
N GLU A 24 31.69 55.08 -2.70
CA GLU A 24 32.18 53.86 -2.08
C GLU A 24 31.09 53.12 -1.31
N ASP A 25 30.29 53.82 -0.51
CA ASP A 25 29.18 53.22 0.23
C ASP A 25 28.09 52.70 -0.71
N THR A 26 27.79 53.42 -1.79
CA THR A 26 26.86 52.96 -2.84
C THR A 26 27.40 51.71 -3.54
N ARG A 27 28.70 51.66 -3.89
CA ARG A 27 29.34 50.46 -4.46
C ARG A 27 29.27 49.26 -3.51
N ARG A 28 29.58 49.45 -2.23
CA ARG A 28 29.43 48.39 -1.21
C ARG A 28 28.00 47.89 -1.13
N ARG A 29 27.02 48.81 -1.19
CA ARG A 29 25.61 48.44 -1.16
C ARG A 29 25.19 47.63 -2.40
N ILE A 30 25.69 47.99 -3.57
CA ILE A 30 25.47 47.22 -4.81
C ILE A 30 26.02 45.81 -4.67
N SER A 31 27.28 45.64 -4.24
CA SER A 31 27.88 44.31 -4.06
C SER A 31 27.11 43.44 -3.05
N LEU A 32 26.64 44.02 -1.94
CA LEU A 32 25.82 43.27 -0.98
C LEU A 32 24.48 42.82 -1.60
N LEU A 33 23.84 43.69 -2.38
CA LEU A 33 22.58 43.36 -3.05
C LEU A 33 22.79 42.28 -4.12
N GLU A 34 23.90 42.29 -4.85
CA GLU A 34 24.28 41.26 -5.82
C GLU A 34 24.46 39.90 -5.15
N GLU A 35 25.18 39.83 -4.02
CA GLU A 35 25.32 38.60 -3.22
C GLU A 35 23.97 38.07 -2.71
N GLN A 36 23.10 38.96 -2.24
CA GLN A 36 21.75 38.61 -1.80
C GLN A 36 20.91 38.07 -2.96
N LEU A 37 21.01 38.67 -4.14
CA LEU A 37 20.27 38.24 -5.33
C LEU A 37 20.77 36.87 -5.83
N GLN A 38 22.09 36.65 -5.81
CA GLN A 38 22.68 35.37 -6.20
C GLN A 38 22.29 34.24 -5.23
N SER A 39 22.34 34.50 -3.91
CA SER A 39 21.91 33.51 -2.91
C SER A 39 20.42 33.19 -3.01
N ALA A 40 19.56 34.20 -3.19
CA ALA A 40 18.13 34.00 -3.42
C ALA A 40 17.85 33.21 -4.71
N SER A 41 18.59 33.48 -5.79
CA SER A 41 18.47 32.73 -7.05
C SER A 41 18.85 31.25 -6.88
N HIS A 42 19.88 30.96 -6.09
CA HIS A 42 20.29 29.59 -5.82
C HIS A 42 19.23 28.84 -5.00
N GLN A 43 18.73 29.48 -3.92
CA GLN A 43 17.64 28.92 -3.10
C GLN A 43 16.37 28.66 -3.92
N LEU A 44 16.02 29.55 -4.85
CA LEU A 44 14.88 29.33 -5.75
C LEU A 44 15.09 28.12 -6.65
N THR A 45 16.29 27.98 -7.23
CA THR A 45 16.66 26.83 -8.08
C THR A 45 16.57 25.51 -7.30
N ASP A 46 17.10 25.49 -6.08
CA ASP A 46 17.05 24.32 -5.20
C ASP A 46 15.59 23.99 -4.85
N SER A 47 14.79 25.00 -4.51
CA SER A 47 13.37 24.83 -4.23
C SER A 47 12.61 24.27 -5.43
N GLU A 48 12.85 24.78 -6.64
CA GLU A 48 12.25 24.26 -7.86
C GLU A 48 12.64 22.80 -8.11
N SER A 49 13.90 22.44 -7.91
CA SER A 49 14.38 21.07 -8.05
C SER A 49 13.67 20.13 -7.06
N ARG A 50 13.51 20.57 -5.82
CA ARG A 50 12.79 19.83 -4.76
C ARG A 50 11.30 19.70 -5.08
N CYS A 51 10.67 20.76 -5.60
CA CYS A 51 9.28 20.72 -6.05
C CYS A 51 9.08 19.71 -7.17
N ARG A 52 10.01 19.62 -8.14
CA ARG A 52 9.97 18.60 -9.21
C ARG A 52 10.09 17.19 -8.64
N GLN A 53 11.07 16.94 -7.78
CA GLN A 53 11.25 15.64 -7.11
C GLN A 53 9.99 15.18 -6.36
N LEU A 54 9.40 16.07 -5.56
CA LEU A 54 8.16 15.77 -4.83
C LEU A 54 6.97 15.53 -5.77
N THR A 55 6.93 16.21 -6.91
CA THR A 55 5.88 16.02 -7.92
C THR A 55 6.02 14.64 -8.56
N ASP A 56 7.24 14.24 -8.91
CA ASP A 56 7.53 12.92 -9.50
C ASP A 56 7.21 11.80 -8.51
N GLU A 57 7.62 11.93 -7.25
CA GLU A 57 7.30 10.98 -6.18
C GLU A 57 5.77 10.86 -5.97
N LYS A 58 5.06 11.99 -5.92
CA LYS A 58 3.60 12.00 -5.84
C LYS A 58 2.94 11.27 -7.00
N GLN A 59 3.44 11.46 -8.22
CA GLN A 59 2.90 10.77 -9.41
C GLN A 59 3.14 9.27 -9.35
N LEU A 60 4.33 8.83 -8.92
CA LEU A 60 4.65 7.41 -8.74
C LEU A 60 3.75 6.76 -7.67
N LEU A 61 3.56 7.43 -6.54
CA LEU A 61 2.66 6.96 -5.49
C LEU A 61 1.21 6.90 -5.96
N ALA A 62 0.73 7.90 -6.69
CA ALA A 62 -0.61 7.91 -7.25
C ALA A 62 -0.83 6.77 -8.26
N HIS A 63 0.19 6.44 -9.06
CA HIS A 63 0.13 5.29 -9.96
C HIS A 63 0.10 3.97 -9.18
N THR A 64 0.97 3.82 -8.18
CA THR A 64 1.01 2.64 -7.31
C THR A 64 -0.33 2.40 -6.62
N LEU A 65 -0.94 3.44 -6.06
CA LEU A 65 -2.26 3.36 -5.43
C LEU A 65 -3.32 2.87 -6.42
N ARG A 66 -3.33 3.39 -7.64
CA ARG A 66 -4.28 2.96 -8.68
C ARG A 66 -4.12 1.47 -9.01
N CYS A 67 -2.89 0.99 -9.17
CA CYS A 67 -2.64 -0.42 -9.42
C CYS A 67 -3.14 -1.32 -8.27
N LEU A 68 -2.91 -0.91 -7.01
CA LEU A 68 -3.41 -1.63 -5.85
C LEU A 68 -4.94 -1.66 -5.78
N GLU A 69 -5.59 -0.55 -6.09
CA GLU A 69 -7.06 -0.46 -6.18
C GLU A 69 -7.60 -1.40 -7.26
N GLU A 70 -7.00 -1.41 -8.45
CA GLU A 70 -7.39 -2.30 -9.55
C GLU A 70 -7.21 -3.78 -9.18
N GLU A 71 -6.11 -4.14 -8.52
CA GLU A 71 -5.89 -5.49 -8.02
C GLU A 71 -6.89 -5.90 -6.95
N GLU A 72 -7.26 -5.00 -6.04
CA GLU A 72 -8.29 -5.25 -5.04
C GLU A 72 -9.67 -5.44 -5.69
N GLN A 73 -10.05 -4.60 -6.65
CA GLN A 73 -11.30 -4.76 -7.40
C GLN A 73 -11.32 -6.10 -8.14
N ARG A 74 -10.21 -6.48 -8.79
CA ARG A 74 -10.07 -7.78 -9.45
C ARG A 74 -10.28 -8.93 -8.47
N ARG A 75 -9.64 -8.90 -7.30
CA ARG A 75 -9.83 -9.93 -6.25
C ARG A 75 -11.28 -10.00 -5.77
N ARG A 76 -11.94 -8.86 -5.57
CA ARG A 76 -13.37 -8.80 -5.18
C ARG A 76 -14.28 -9.42 -6.25
N LEU A 77 -14.09 -9.07 -7.51
CA LEU A 77 -14.86 -9.63 -8.63
C LEU A 77 -14.67 -11.14 -8.75
N MET A 78 -13.44 -11.62 -8.63
CA MET A 78 -13.15 -13.04 -8.67
C MET A 78 -13.78 -13.81 -7.50
N LYS A 79 -13.75 -13.24 -6.29
CA LYS A 79 -14.48 -13.80 -5.13
C LYS A 79 -15.98 -13.91 -5.42
N GLN A 80 -16.58 -12.85 -5.98
CA GLN A 80 -18.00 -12.86 -6.35
C GLN A 80 -18.30 -13.95 -7.38
N ARG A 81 -17.49 -14.04 -8.45
CA ARG A 81 -17.63 -15.08 -9.47
C ARG A 81 -17.53 -16.49 -8.90
N PHE A 82 -16.58 -16.74 -7.99
CA PHE A 82 -16.47 -18.02 -7.30
C PHE A 82 -17.72 -18.31 -6.45
N SER A 83 -18.24 -17.33 -5.71
CA SER A 83 -19.42 -17.54 -4.85
C SER A 83 -20.69 -17.95 -5.59
N VAL A 84 -20.80 -17.61 -6.88
CA VAL A 84 -21.91 -17.96 -7.77
C VAL A 84 -21.51 -19.00 -8.84
N SER A 85 -20.35 -19.63 -8.69
CA SER A 85 -19.91 -20.67 -9.61
C SER A 85 -20.77 -21.93 -9.45
N ASP A 86 -20.78 -22.77 -10.48
CA ASP A 86 -21.61 -23.98 -10.49
C ASP A 86 -21.29 -24.90 -9.32
N ALA A 87 -20.00 -25.07 -8.97
CA ALA A 87 -19.62 -25.86 -7.80
C ALA A 87 -20.11 -25.25 -6.49
N CYS A 88 -19.97 -23.93 -6.29
CA CYS A 88 -20.46 -23.27 -5.08
C CYS A 88 -21.99 -23.35 -4.95
N LEU A 89 -22.72 -23.15 -6.05
CA LEU A 89 -24.18 -23.27 -6.07
C LEU A 89 -24.63 -24.71 -5.81
N LEU A 90 -23.91 -25.70 -6.34
CA LEU A 90 -24.16 -27.11 -6.07
C LEU A 90 -24.00 -27.44 -4.58
N PHE A 91 -22.94 -26.97 -3.93
CA PHE A 91 -22.76 -27.16 -2.49
C PHE A 91 -23.88 -26.50 -1.69
N ARG A 92 -24.28 -25.27 -2.01
CA ARG A 92 -25.42 -24.59 -1.35
C ARG A 92 -26.75 -25.34 -1.54
N LYS A 93 -26.96 -25.93 -2.72
CA LYS A 93 -28.11 -26.82 -2.96
C LYS A 93 -28.04 -28.07 -2.09
N LYS A 94 -26.87 -28.71 -2.00
CA LYS A 94 -26.67 -29.91 -1.16
C LYS A 94 -26.80 -29.61 0.33
N GLU A 95 -26.41 -28.41 0.77
CA GLU A 95 -26.62 -27.92 2.13
C GLU A 95 -28.11 -27.88 2.49
N THR A 96 -28.93 -27.33 1.59
CA THR A 96 -30.39 -27.16 1.81
C THR A 96 -31.15 -28.48 1.68
N THR A 97 -30.73 -29.37 0.78
CA THR A 97 -31.36 -30.69 0.60
C THR A 97 -30.76 -31.78 1.49
N ALA A 98 -29.74 -31.48 2.30
CA ALA A 98 -28.95 -32.45 3.06
C ALA A 98 -28.44 -33.63 2.21
N ALA A 99 -28.12 -33.37 0.94
CA ALA A 99 -27.63 -34.40 0.02
C ALA A 99 -26.13 -34.66 0.22
N PRO A 100 -25.66 -35.90 0.03
CA PRO A 100 -24.24 -36.22 0.17
C PRO A 100 -23.39 -35.51 -0.88
N VAL A 101 -22.21 -35.07 -0.46
CA VAL A 101 -21.17 -34.52 -1.34
C VAL A 101 -20.26 -35.66 -1.77
N THR A 102 -20.19 -35.86 -3.08
CA THR A 102 -19.34 -36.87 -3.73
C THR A 102 -17.94 -36.32 -3.96
N GLU A 103 -17.03 -37.21 -4.31
CA GLU A 103 -15.65 -36.85 -4.59
C GLU A 103 -15.51 -35.96 -5.84
N ASP A 104 -16.36 -36.17 -6.85
CA ASP A 104 -16.37 -35.35 -8.06
C ASP A 104 -16.81 -33.91 -7.77
N ASP A 105 -17.80 -33.72 -6.89
CA ASP A 105 -18.21 -32.38 -6.46
C ASP A 105 -17.05 -31.63 -5.79
N TRP A 106 -16.26 -32.34 -4.96
CA TRP A 106 -15.09 -31.77 -4.33
C TRP A 106 -14.02 -31.38 -5.34
N GLN A 107 -13.72 -32.24 -6.32
CA GLN A 107 -12.75 -31.94 -7.35
C GLN A 107 -13.17 -30.73 -8.19
N GLN A 108 -14.46 -30.61 -8.50
CA GLN A 108 -15.00 -29.46 -9.21
C GLN A 108 -14.83 -28.18 -8.39
N LEU A 109 -15.20 -28.19 -7.10
CA LEU A 109 -15.04 -27.04 -6.22
C LEU A 109 -13.57 -26.64 -6.03
N GLU A 110 -12.67 -27.62 -5.83
CA GLU A 110 -11.23 -27.41 -5.70
C GLU A 110 -10.65 -26.78 -6.99
N THR A 111 -11.07 -27.25 -8.16
CA THR A 111 -10.63 -26.75 -9.47
C THR A 111 -11.12 -25.33 -9.74
N GLU A 112 -12.40 -25.07 -9.54
CA GLU A 112 -12.98 -23.74 -9.76
C GLU A 112 -12.38 -22.71 -8.79
N ALA A 113 -12.09 -23.12 -7.54
CA ALA A 113 -11.43 -22.27 -6.57
C ALA A 113 -10.01 -21.90 -6.99
N ASP A 114 -9.20 -22.85 -7.45
CA ASP A 114 -7.83 -22.53 -7.91
C ASP A 114 -7.81 -21.68 -9.18
N GLN A 115 -8.81 -21.82 -10.05
CA GLN A 115 -8.94 -21.00 -11.26
C GLN A 115 -9.40 -19.57 -10.96
N LEU A 116 -10.41 -19.42 -10.10
CA LEU A 116 -11.02 -18.12 -9.82
C LEU A 116 -10.32 -17.36 -8.70
N LEU A 117 -9.78 -18.05 -7.69
CA LEU A 117 -9.12 -17.45 -6.52
C LEU A 117 -7.59 -17.49 -6.63
N ASP A 118 -7.07 -17.35 -7.84
CA ASP A 118 -5.62 -17.16 -8.09
C ASP A 118 -4.75 -18.23 -7.41
N GLY A 119 -5.08 -19.51 -7.62
CA GLY A 119 -4.36 -20.64 -7.06
C GLY A 119 -4.43 -20.74 -5.53
N PHE A 120 -5.58 -20.44 -4.93
CA PHE A 120 -5.82 -20.48 -3.49
C PHE A 120 -5.29 -21.76 -2.80
N LEU A 121 -5.61 -22.96 -3.32
CA LEU A 121 -5.16 -24.22 -2.74
C LEU A 121 -3.67 -24.44 -2.96
N ARG A 122 -3.13 -23.99 -4.10
CA ARG A 122 -1.68 -23.98 -4.33
C ARG A 122 -0.96 -23.13 -3.29
N LYS A 123 -1.45 -21.93 -3.00
CA LYS A 123 -0.87 -21.04 -1.96
C LYS A 123 -0.80 -21.71 -0.58
N LEU A 124 -1.78 -22.55 -0.23
CA LEU A 124 -1.79 -23.31 1.02
C LEU A 124 -0.87 -24.55 1.02
N THR A 125 -0.47 -25.05 -0.15
CA THR A 125 0.28 -26.32 -0.29
C THR A 125 1.72 -26.15 -0.76
N THR A 126 2.09 -25.00 -1.36
CA THR A 126 3.46 -24.74 -1.85
C THR A 126 4.47 -24.48 -0.72
N GLY A 127 4.00 -24.09 0.47
CA GLY A 127 4.87 -23.78 1.61
C GLY A 127 5.48 -25.01 2.30
N PRO A 128 6.39 -24.80 3.27
CA PRO A 128 6.97 -25.89 4.07
C PRO A 128 5.96 -26.57 5.00
N VAL A 129 4.78 -25.96 5.18
CA VAL A 129 3.70 -26.45 6.04
C VAL A 129 2.92 -27.54 5.32
N ARG A 130 2.87 -28.73 5.92
CA ARG A 130 2.03 -29.83 5.42
C ARG A 130 0.56 -29.61 5.81
N VAL A 131 -0.28 -29.48 4.80
CA VAL A 131 -1.74 -29.35 4.95
C VAL A 131 -2.40 -30.62 4.41
N SER A 132 -3.18 -31.29 5.24
CA SER A 132 -3.94 -32.47 4.83
C SER A 132 -5.13 -32.09 3.94
N ARG A 133 -5.64 -33.05 3.18
CA ARG A 133 -6.81 -32.84 2.32
C ARG A 133 -8.05 -32.33 3.08
N GLN A 134 -8.28 -32.85 4.28
CA GLN A 134 -9.39 -32.40 5.12
C GLN A 134 -9.18 -30.96 5.60
N GLU A 135 -7.95 -30.57 5.97
CA GLU A 135 -7.60 -29.21 6.34
C GLU A 135 -7.77 -28.23 5.15
N LEU A 136 -7.38 -28.64 3.94
CA LEU A 136 -7.61 -27.88 2.72
C LEU A 136 -9.10 -27.67 2.45
N ARG A 137 -9.92 -28.73 2.57
CA ARG A 137 -11.37 -28.63 2.37
C ARG A 137 -12.06 -27.77 3.42
N VAL A 138 -11.63 -27.81 4.69
CA VAL A 138 -12.10 -26.86 5.71
C VAL A 138 -11.80 -25.43 5.28
N SER A 139 -10.58 -25.17 4.82
CA SER A 139 -10.13 -23.83 4.39
C SER A 139 -10.87 -23.36 3.15
N LEU A 140 -11.09 -24.23 2.17
CA LEU A 140 -11.85 -23.95 0.97
C LEU A 140 -13.31 -23.58 1.28
N LEU A 141 -13.96 -24.32 2.18
CA LEU A 141 -15.34 -24.00 2.55
C LEU A 141 -15.45 -22.70 3.37
N ILE A 142 -14.45 -22.38 4.20
CA ILE A 142 -14.37 -21.05 4.85
C ILE A 142 -14.22 -19.97 3.78
N ARG A 143 -13.37 -20.20 2.77
CA ARG A 143 -13.15 -19.27 1.66
C ARG A 143 -14.40 -19.02 0.82
N ALA A 144 -15.25 -20.03 0.70
CA ALA A 144 -16.55 -19.99 0.03
C ALA A 144 -17.70 -19.45 0.93
N ASP A 145 -17.38 -18.96 2.13
CA ASP A 145 -18.30 -18.36 3.10
C ASP A 145 -19.38 -19.34 3.62
N PHE A 146 -19.08 -20.65 3.73
CA PHE A 146 -19.95 -21.62 4.41
C PHE A 146 -19.85 -21.53 5.93
N SER A 147 -20.97 -21.79 6.62
CA SER A 147 -21.01 -21.80 8.08
C SER A 147 -20.26 -23.00 8.66
N ILE A 148 -19.77 -22.87 9.90
CA ILE A 148 -19.08 -23.97 10.60
C ILE A 148 -19.96 -25.22 10.72
N LYS A 149 -21.28 -25.04 10.85
CA LYS A 149 -22.25 -26.14 10.87
C LYS A 149 -22.27 -26.89 9.53
N SER A 150 -22.26 -26.16 8.43
CA SER A 150 -22.27 -26.71 7.07
C SER A 150 -20.97 -27.43 6.75
N ILE A 151 -19.83 -26.82 7.14
CA ILE A 151 -18.50 -27.43 7.01
C ILE A 151 -18.43 -28.76 7.77
N ALA A 152 -18.94 -28.78 8.99
CA ALA A 152 -19.00 -29.99 9.80
C ALA A 152 -19.85 -31.07 9.11
N ALA A 153 -21.01 -30.71 8.58
CA ALA A 153 -21.89 -31.65 7.88
C ALA A 153 -21.23 -32.23 6.61
N PHE A 154 -20.64 -31.39 5.75
CA PHE A 154 -20.02 -31.82 4.50
C PHE A 154 -18.80 -32.73 4.69
N LEU A 155 -18.08 -32.55 5.80
CA LEU A 155 -16.86 -33.32 6.11
C LEU A 155 -17.11 -34.46 7.09
N HIS A 156 -18.36 -34.72 7.47
CA HIS A 156 -18.74 -35.70 8.49
C HIS A 156 -17.97 -35.51 9.80
N LEU A 157 -17.82 -34.24 10.21
CA LEU A 157 -17.14 -33.80 11.41
C LEU A 157 -18.13 -33.22 12.42
N THR A 158 -17.67 -33.05 13.66
CA THR A 158 -18.35 -32.18 14.62
C THR A 158 -17.92 -30.73 14.45
N PRO A 159 -18.76 -29.74 14.82
CA PRO A 159 -18.35 -28.33 14.83
C PRO A 159 -17.12 -28.04 15.71
N THR A 160 -16.93 -28.83 16.78
CA THR A 160 -15.74 -28.77 17.64
C THR A 160 -14.49 -29.28 16.92
N ALA A 161 -14.60 -30.33 16.12
CA ALA A 161 -13.48 -30.82 15.29
C ALA A 161 -13.09 -29.79 14.22
N VAL A 162 -14.05 -29.14 13.55
CA VAL A 162 -13.78 -28.04 12.61
C VAL A 162 -13.05 -26.88 13.31
N THR A 163 -13.48 -26.52 14.51
CA THR A 163 -12.82 -25.47 15.32
C THR A 163 -11.39 -25.86 15.72
N SER A 164 -11.17 -27.12 16.09
CA SER A 164 -9.83 -27.65 16.38
C SER A 164 -8.93 -27.60 15.14
N ILE A 165 -9.44 -28.00 13.97
CA ILE A 165 -8.70 -27.90 12.70
C ILE A 165 -8.25 -26.47 12.43
N ARG A 166 -9.16 -25.50 12.50
CA ARG A 166 -8.84 -24.07 12.30
C ARG A 166 -7.75 -23.59 13.25
N ARG A 167 -7.85 -23.93 14.54
CA ARG A 167 -6.82 -23.58 15.54
C ARG A 167 -5.46 -24.22 15.24
N ARG A 168 -5.44 -25.48 14.82
CA ARG A 168 -4.19 -26.16 14.44
C ARG A 168 -3.57 -25.50 13.21
N LEU A 169 -4.39 -25.12 12.23
CA LEU A 169 -3.92 -24.43 11.03
C LEU A 169 -3.37 -23.04 11.36
N SER A 170 -4.02 -22.26 12.23
CA SER A 170 -3.46 -20.96 12.67
C SER A 170 -2.09 -21.12 13.33
N VAL A 171 -1.89 -22.17 14.14
CA VAL A 171 -0.58 -22.46 14.75
C VAL A 171 0.43 -22.92 13.70
N LYS A 172 0.05 -23.82 12.79
CA LYS A 172 0.93 -24.34 11.72
C LYS A 172 1.46 -23.24 10.80
N PHE A 173 0.64 -22.24 10.51
CA PHE A 173 0.99 -21.09 9.68
C PHE A 173 1.56 -19.91 10.49
N SER A 174 1.80 -20.09 11.79
CA SER A 174 2.36 -19.07 12.68
C SER A 174 1.58 -17.76 12.65
N LEU A 175 0.25 -17.85 12.59
CA LEU A 175 -0.61 -16.66 12.54
C LEU A 175 -0.67 -15.95 13.90
N PRO A 176 -0.82 -14.62 13.91
CA PRO A 176 -1.08 -13.85 15.12
C PRO A 176 -2.25 -14.44 15.90
N GLU A 177 -2.16 -14.44 17.23
CA GLU A 177 -3.17 -14.97 18.17
C GLU A 177 -3.44 -16.48 18.13
N SER A 178 -2.99 -17.19 17.09
CA SER A 178 -3.17 -18.65 16.94
C SER A 178 -4.63 -19.10 17.22
N SER A 179 -5.58 -18.30 16.77
CA SER A 179 -7.01 -18.48 17.00
C SER A 179 -7.72 -19.03 15.74
N PRO A 180 -8.85 -19.74 15.89
CA PRO A 180 -9.68 -20.13 14.75
C PRO A 180 -10.09 -18.94 13.86
N GLN A 181 -10.31 -17.77 14.46
CA GLN A 181 -10.70 -16.56 13.76
C GLN A 181 -9.54 -16.00 12.93
N ALA A 182 -8.31 -16.02 13.46
CA ALA A 182 -7.12 -15.65 12.70
C ALA A 182 -6.94 -16.53 11.46
N TRP A 183 -7.25 -17.83 11.56
CA TRP A 183 -7.28 -18.71 10.39
C TRP A 183 -8.34 -18.29 9.36
N ASP A 184 -9.56 -18.00 9.82
CA ASP A 184 -10.65 -17.60 8.93
C ASP A 184 -10.33 -16.28 8.18
N GLU A 185 -9.71 -15.32 8.86
CA GLU A 185 -9.26 -14.06 8.26
C GLU A 185 -8.12 -14.27 7.26
N PHE A 186 -7.10 -15.06 7.64
CA PHE A 186 -6.00 -15.41 6.75
C PHE A 186 -6.52 -16.05 5.46
N VAL A 187 -7.35 -17.09 5.57
CA VAL A 187 -7.96 -17.77 4.42
C VAL A 187 -8.73 -16.79 3.53
N ARG A 188 -9.53 -15.89 4.11
CA ARG A 188 -10.30 -14.91 3.32
C ARG A 188 -9.43 -13.86 2.61
N SER A 189 -8.23 -13.61 3.11
CA SER A 189 -7.28 -12.68 2.50
C SER A 189 -6.51 -13.26 1.31
N LEU A 190 -6.46 -14.59 1.20
CA LEU A 190 -5.89 -15.32 0.06
C LEU A 190 -6.79 -15.28 -1.18
#